data_AF-A0A8J3E1W2-F1
#
_entry.id   AF-A0A8J3E1W2-F1
#
_cell.length_a   1.000
_cell.length_b   1.000
_cell.length_c   1.000
_cell.angle_alpha   90.00
_cell.angle_beta   90.00
_cell.angle_gamma   90.00
#
_symmetry.space_group_name_H-M   'P 1'
#
loop_
_entity.id
_entity.type
_entity.pdbx_description
1 polymer ?
#
loop_
_entity_poly.entity_id
_entity_poly.type
_entity_poly.pdbx_seq_one_letter_code
_entity_poly.pdbx_strand_id
1 'polypeptide(L)' 'MATERHVKLFKNGRNQAVRIPREFELPGEDAVMRREGDRLIIEPTPPKSLLAVLATLPPLDEEFPPIADPLPGPVEL' A
#
# COMPACT_ATOMS: atom_id res chain seq x y z
N MET A 1 -20.38 2.19 9.50
CA MET A 1 -21.17 0.97 9.80
C MET A 1 -20.39 -0.19 9.21
N ALA A 2 -20.05 -1.20 10.00
CA ALA A 2 -19.39 -2.38 9.45
C ALA A 2 -20.41 -3.15 8.59
N THR A 3 -20.17 -3.19 7.28
CA THR A 3 -20.96 -4.00 6.36
C THR A 3 -20.49 -5.45 6.50
N GLU A 4 -21.37 -6.34 6.96
CA GLU A 4 -21.10 -7.77 7.04
C GLU A 4 -21.86 -8.49 5.94
N ARG A 5 -21.17 -9.41 5.25
CA ARG A 5 -21.79 -10.25 4.22
C ARG A 5 -21.32 -11.69 4.39
N HIS A 6 -22.29 -12.59 4.52
CA HIS A 6 -22.02 -14.01 4.50
C HIS A 6 -21.64 -14.44 3.09
N VAL A 7 -20.44 -15.02 2.96
CA VAL A 7 -19.89 -15.53 1.70
C VAL A 7 -19.60 -17.01 1.84
N LYS A 8 -19.68 -17.75 0.74
CA LYS A 8 -19.33 -19.17 0.70
C LYS A 8 -17.90 -19.35 0.21
N LEU A 9 -17.15 -20.19 0.91
CA LEU A 9 -15.85 -20.67 0.45
C LEU A 9 -16.05 -21.72 -0.64
N PHE A 10 -15.16 -21.74 -1.62
CA PHE A 10 -15.16 -22.73 -2.70
C PHE A 10 -13.71 -23.13 -3.05
N LYS A 11 -13.57 -24.10 -3.95
CA LYS A 11 -12.27 -24.53 -4.47
C LYS A 11 -12.00 -23.91 -5.84
N ASN A 12 -10.81 -23.34 -6.01
CA ASN A 12 -10.27 -22.97 -7.32
C ASN A 12 -9.02 -23.82 -7.56
N GLY A 13 -9.19 -24.93 -8.29
CA GLY A 13 -8.19 -26.00 -8.39
C GLY A 13 -7.83 -26.55 -7.00
N ARG A 14 -6.54 -26.52 -6.66
CA ARG A 14 -6.04 -26.98 -5.36
C ARG A 14 -6.26 -25.96 -4.23
N ASN A 15 -6.60 -24.72 -4.55
CA ASN A 15 -6.68 -23.62 -3.59
C ASN A 15 -8.11 -23.44 -3.05
N GLN A 16 -8.22 -22.91 -1.84
CA GLN A 16 -9.49 -22.38 -1.33
C GLN A 16 -9.63 -20.93 -1.81
N ALA A 17 -10.84 -20.54 -2.19
CA ALA A 17 -11.15 -19.21 -2.68
C ALA A 17 -12.46 -18.70 -2.09
N VAL A 18 -12.61 -17.38 -2.08
CA VAL A 18 -13.84 -16.67 -1.72
C VAL A 18 -14.09 -15.62 -2.80
N ARG A 19 -15.36 -15.38 -3.15
CA ARG A 19 -15.72 -14.28 -4.03
C ARG A 19 -15.82 -13.02 -3.19
N ILE A 20 -15.09 -11.98 -3.57
CA ILE A 20 -15.19 -10.65 -2.95
C ILE A 20 -16.41 -9.96 -3.57
N PRO A 21 -17.47 -9.65 -2.80
CA PRO A 21 -18.60 -8.88 -3.31
C PRO A 21 -18.17 -7.46 -3.70
N ARG A 22 -18.91 -6.81 -4.61
CA ARG A 22 -18.54 -5.52 -5.21
C ARG A 22 -18.31 -4.42 -4.18
N GLU A 23 -19.11 -4.42 -3.12
CA GLU A 23 -19.01 -3.45 -2.02
C GLU A 23 -17.75 -3.63 -1.14
N PHE A 24 -17.01 -4.74 -1.30
CA PHE A 24 -15.75 -5.02 -0.60
C PHE A 24 -14.55 -5.11 -1.56
N GLU A 25 -14.70 -4.71 -2.82
CA GLU A 25 -13.59 -4.72 -3.78
C GLU A 25 -12.44 -3.82 -3.30
N LEU A 26 -11.23 -4.38 -3.32
CA LEU A 26 -10.01 -3.64 -2.99
C LEU A 26 -9.49 -2.92 -4.24
N PRO A 27 -8.91 -1.72 -4.11
CA PRO A 27 -8.25 -1.05 -5.21
C PRO A 27 -7.00 -1.82 -5.68
N GLY A 28 -6.69 -1.71 -6.97
CA GLY A 28 -5.50 -2.30 -7.58
C GLY A 28 -5.69 -3.77 -7.99
N GLU A 29 -4.57 -4.42 -8.30
CA GLU A 29 -4.55 -5.81 -8.81
C GLU A 29 -4.01 -6.81 -7.78
N ASP A 30 -3.28 -6.33 -6.77
CA ASP A 30 -2.61 -7.14 -5.76
C ASP A 30 -3.15 -6.83 -4.36
N ALA A 31 -3.29 -7.86 -3.52
CA ALA A 31 -3.64 -7.74 -2.11
C ALA A 31 -2.71 -8.58 -1.23
N VAL A 32 -2.48 -8.10 -0.01
CA VAL A 32 -1.76 -8.85 1.03
C VAL A 32 -2.79 -9.55 1.90
N MET A 33 -2.54 -10.82 2.21
CA MET A 33 -3.37 -11.64 3.08
C MET A 33 -2.56 -12.06 4.31
N ARG A 34 -3.07 -11.79 5.51
CA ARG A 34 -2.46 -12.22 6.78
C ARG A 34 -3.48 -12.87 7.71
N ARG A 35 -3.01 -13.72 8.62
CA ARG A 35 -3.83 -14.40 9.62
C ARG A 35 -3.54 -13.84 11.00
N GLU A 36 -4.57 -13.42 11.71
CA GLU A 36 -4.51 -12.94 13.10
C GLU A 36 -5.50 -13.77 13.94
N GLY A 37 -4.99 -14.78 14.63
CA GLY A 37 -5.83 -15.78 15.31
C GLY A 37 -6.77 -16.48 14.32
N ASP A 38 -8.07 -16.39 14.57
CA ASP A 38 -9.12 -16.97 13.74
C ASP A 38 -9.55 -16.07 12.57
N ARG A 39 -8.95 -14.88 12.45
CA ARG A 39 -9.29 -13.91 11.40
C ARG A 39 -8.32 -14.01 10.24
N LEU A 40 -8.88 -13.93 9.03
CA LEU A 40 -8.12 -13.72 7.80
C LEU A 40 -8.33 -12.27 7.35
N ILE A 41 -7.25 -11.49 7.31
CA ILE A 41 -7.26 -10.08 6.95
C ILE A 41 -6.68 -9.96 5.55
N ILE A 42 -7.40 -9.26 4.67
CA ILE A 42 -6.99 -8.99 3.30
C ILE A 42 -7.00 -7.47 3.12
N GLU A 43 -5.89 -6.91 2.67
CA GLU A 43 -5.72 -5.48 2.47
C GLU A 43 -5.04 -5.18 1.11
N PRO A 44 -5.21 -3.99 0.53
CA PRO A 44 -4.54 -3.61 -0.72
C PRO A 44 -3.02 -3.64 -0.55
N THR A 45 -2.31 -4.03 -1.59
CA THR A 45 -0.85 -3.97 -1.57
C THR A 45 -0.38 -2.52 -1.60
N PRO A 46 0.56 -2.11 -0.73
CA PRO A 46 1.11 -0.76 -0.78
C PRO A 46 1.80 -0.49 -2.12
N PRO A 47 1.87 0.79 -2.56
CA PRO A 47 2.56 1.15 -3.79
C PRO A 47 4.00 0.64 -3.80
N LYS A 48 4.34 -0.17 -4.81
CA LYS A 48 5.67 -0.81 -4.93
C LYS A 48 6.77 0.13 -5.46
N SER A 49 6.43 1.38 -5.79
CA SER A 49 7.32 2.33 -6.47
C SER A 49 7.49 3.59 -5.65
N LEU A 50 8.75 4.06 -5.53
CA LEU A 50 9.06 5.36 -4.94
C LEU A 50 8.27 6.49 -5.62
N LEU A 51 8.11 6.44 -6.95
CA LEU A 51 7.31 7.42 -7.68
C LEU A 51 5.84 7.41 -7.23
N ALA A 52 5.27 6.21 -7.04
CA ALA A 52 3.90 6.08 -6.59
C ALA A 52 3.73 6.59 -5.14
N VAL A 53 4.73 6.42 -4.28
CA VAL A 53 4.74 7.03 -2.94
C VAL A 53 4.82 8.55 -3.03
N LEU A 54 5.78 9.09 -3.80
CA LEU A 54 5.95 10.54 -3.94
C LEU A 54 4.69 11.23 -4.49
N ALA A 55 3.97 10.58 -5.41
CA ALA A 55 2.71 11.09 -5.95
C ALA A 55 1.58 11.18 -4.91
N THR A 56 1.68 10.49 -3.77
CA THR A 56 0.69 10.57 -2.68
C THR A 56 0.98 11.65 -1.65
N LEU A 57 2.18 12.26 -1.70
CA LEU A 57 2.55 13.27 -0.73
C LEU A 57 1.86 14.60 -1.06
N PRO A 58 1.27 15.30 -0.08
CA PRO A 58 0.76 16.64 -0.28
C PRO A 58 1.93 17.61 -0.55
N PRO A 59 1.67 18.75 -1.22
CA PRO A 59 2.61 19.85 -1.26
C PRO A 59 3.03 20.26 0.14
N LEU A 60 4.29 20.68 0.28
CA LEU A 60 4.78 21.30 1.51
C LEU A 60 4.40 22.79 1.48
N ASP A 61 3.68 23.24 2.50
CA ASP A 61 3.31 24.64 2.70
C ASP A 61 4.37 25.42 3.52
N GLU A 62 5.57 24.83 3.70
CA GLU A 62 6.66 25.37 4.48
C GLU A 62 7.79 25.92 3.59
N GLU A 63 8.40 27.01 4.02
CA GLU A 63 9.59 27.55 3.38
C GLU A 63 10.81 26.74 3.86
N PHE A 64 11.61 26.26 2.91
CA PHE A 64 12.83 25.52 3.24
C PHE A 64 13.81 26.43 4.00
N PRO A 65 14.52 25.91 5.00
CA PRO A 65 15.55 26.68 5.68
C PRO A 65 16.68 27.06 4.70
N PRO A 66 17.44 28.13 4.98
CA PRO A 66 18.59 28.50 4.16
C PRO A 66 19.58 27.34 4.09
N ILE A 67 19.90 26.91 2.87
CA ILE A 67 20.89 25.87 2.62
C ILE A 67 22.25 26.55 2.55
N ALA A 68 23.20 26.09 3.37
CA ALA A 68 24.58 26.53 3.26
C ALA A 68 25.16 25.98 1.94
N ASP A 69 25.63 26.87 1.07
CA ASP A 69 26.29 26.55 -0.21
C ASP A 69 27.78 26.93 -0.14
N PRO A 70 28.60 26.19 0.63
CA PRO A 70 30.03 26.45 0.70
C PRO A 70 30.72 25.99 -0.58
N LEU A 71 31.84 26.64 -0.92
CA LEU A 71 32.70 26.17 -1.99
C LEU A 71 33.13 24.71 -1.76
N PRO A 72 33.21 23.87 -2.81
CA PRO A 72 33.71 22.52 -2.67
C PRO A 72 35.12 22.54 -2.07
N GLY A 73 35.38 21.60 -1.15
CA GLY A 73 36.71 21.40 -0.61
C GLY A 73 37.72 20.95 -1.68
N PRO A 74 39.03 21.08 -1.42
CA PRO A 74 40.05 20.51 -2.30
C PRO A 74 39.80 19.01 -2.50
N VAL A 75 39.83 18.56 -3.76
CA VAL A 75 39.78 17.13 -4.11
C VAL A 75 41.21 16.71 -4.45
N GLU A 76 41.77 15.77 -3.69
CA GLU A 76 43.02 15.09 -4.07
C GLU A 76 42.68 14.01 -5.11
N LEU A 77 43.31 14.09 -6.29
CA LEU A 77 43.19 13.13 -7.39
C LEU A 77 44.39 12.17 -7.40
#